data_AF-A0A849BAS0-F1
#
_entry.id   AF-A0A849BAS0-F1
#
_cell.length_a   1.000
_cell.length_b   1.000
_cell.length_c   1.000
_cell.angle_alpha   90.00
_cell.angle_beta   90.00
_cell.angle_gamma   90.00
#
_symmetry.space_group_name_H-M   'P 1'
#
loop_
_entity.id
_entity.type
_entity.pdbx_description
1 polymer ?
#
loop_
_entity_poly.entity_id
_entity_poly.type
_entity_poly.pdbx_seq_one_letter_code
_entity_poly.pdbx_strand_id
1 'polypeptide(L)'
;MAVQPQTPYKEYTANGSTKSFALEFDCDNQDHLIVLVDDIEPVIGTWSLSGGAVVFGIAPSAGSVIKITRKTPLARAINYQSYDNSFSYAALNKDLDRAWYALQDLGYKLGQYDFDYTYAVDTANQANTKSNQALQTANSALVNSENALAETQPILRGGTGATTAEGARSNLDVYGKSEVVALIQTGGQGNIVPIEGGGTGADNAGDARGNLSVYSIQEVDSEISDAINAIPNATETVAGKAKIATTAIAKSGINDTDIITAKKLRDALNAKGDAPVYGFRGFVRVLGNGTVFSSKGAIASVSKVSVGVYLITVDNPNGSTLFPLLTTGSTSFEFGIIAVAESTTTIRVYCKNTYDGSSADQNFTLGVHF
;
A
#
# COMPACT_ATOMS: atom_id res chain seq x y z
N MET A 1 -105.90 34.75 -27.74
CA MET A 1 -104.98 35.90 -27.98
C MET A 1 -103.57 35.32 -28.02
N ALA A 2 -102.64 35.91 -28.78
CA ALA A 2 -101.27 35.38 -28.87
C ALA A 2 -100.48 35.61 -27.57
N VAL A 3 -99.71 34.61 -27.14
CA VAL A 3 -98.80 34.69 -25.99
C VAL A 3 -97.73 35.76 -26.24
N GLN A 4 -97.55 36.68 -25.28
CA GLN A 4 -96.55 37.73 -25.37
C GLN A 4 -95.13 37.20 -25.00
N PRO A 5 -94.06 37.86 -25.48
CA PRO A 5 -92.70 37.61 -24.97
C PRO A 5 -92.63 37.87 -23.47
N GLN A 6 -92.14 36.87 -22.72
CA GLN A 6 -92.03 36.91 -21.27
C GLN A 6 -90.78 36.15 -20.84
N THR A 7 -90.19 36.57 -19.72
CA THR A 7 -89.05 35.90 -19.12
C THR A 7 -89.57 34.86 -18.13
N PRO A 8 -89.32 33.56 -18.33
CA PRO A 8 -89.84 32.48 -17.47
C PRO A 8 -89.07 32.34 -16.15
N TYR A 9 -88.60 33.46 -15.60
CA TYR A 9 -87.79 33.53 -14.39
C TYR A 9 -88.10 34.82 -13.63
N LYS A 10 -88.27 34.70 -12.31
CA LYS A 10 -88.35 35.84 -11.40
C LYS A 10 -87.68 35.52 -10.08
N GLU A 11 -86.97 36.52 -9.53
CA GLU A 11 -86.34 36.44 -8.23
C GLU A 11 -86.93 37.48 -7.28
N TYR A 12 -87.11 37.09 -6.03
CA TYR A 12 -87.56 37.95 -4.94
C TYR A 12 -86.67 37.75 -3.70
N THR A 13 -86.52 38.82 -2.92
CA THR A 13 -85.96 38.74 -1.56
C THR A 13 -87.09 38.83 -0.55
N ALA A 14 -87.23 37.81 0.30
CA ALA A 14 -88.29 37.77 1.30
C ALA A 14 -88.04 38.78 2.43
N ASN A 15 -89.12 39.41 2.92
CA ASN A 15 -89.08 40.34 4.05
C ASN A 15 -89.49 39.69 5.39
N GLY A 16 -89.74 38.37 5.42
CA GLY A 16 -90.19 37.66 6.62
C GLY A 16 -91.69 37.72 6.90
N SER A 17 -92.50 38.38 6.06
CA SER A 17 -93.96 38.55 6.29
C SER A 17 -94.82 38.34 5.04
N THR A 18 -94.33 38.71 3.86
CA THR A 18 -95.04 38.51 2.59
C THR A 18 -95.10 37.02 2.23
N LYS A 19 -96.31 36.53 1.93
CA LYS A 19 -96.55 35.12 1.54
C LYS A 19 -96.80 34.92 0.04
N SER A 20 -97.23 35.97 -0.65
CA SER A 20 -97.62 35.91 -2.06
C SER A 20 -96.60 36.64 -2.92
N PHE A 21 -96.03 35.92 -3.87
CA PHE A 21 -95.02 36.42 -4.80
C PHE A 21 -95.57 36.28 -6.22
N ALA A 22 -95.86 37.41 -6.86
CA ALA A 22 -96.47 37.43 -8.19
C ALA A 22 -95.55 36.81 -9.24
N LEU A 23 -96.14 36.06 -10.16
CA LEU A 23 -95.46 35.69 -11.39
C LEU A 23 -95.49 36.90 -12.33
N GLU A 24 -94.37 37.17 -12.99
CA GLU A 24 -94.32 38.13 -14.12
C GLU A 24 -94.46 37.42 -15.47
N PHE A 25 -94.88 36.15 -15.43
CA PHE A 25 -95.09 35.29 -16.58
C PHE A 25 -96.28 34.36 -16.34
N ASP A 26 -96.94 33.95 -17.42
CA ASP A 26 -98.08 33.05 -17.39
C ASP A 26 -97.64 31.62 -17.06
N CYS A 27 -98.38 30.97 -16.17
CA CYS A 27 -98.21 29.57 -15.85
C CYS A 27 -99.56 28.90 -15.65
N ASP A 28 -99.81 27.82 -16.38
CA ASP A 28 -101.09 27.12 -16.46
C ASP A 28 -101.27 26.04 -15.38
N ASN A 29 -100.16 25.52 -14.83
CA ASN A 29 -100.17 24.50 -13.80
C ASN A 29 -98.98 24.68 -12.83
N GLN A 30 -99.24 24.49 -11.54
CA GLN A 30 -98.23 24.48 -10.49
C GLN A 30 -97.07 23.53 -10.79
N ASP A 31 -97.34 22.37 -11.37
CA ASP A 31 -96.32 21.35 -11.70
C ASP A 31 -95.30 21.83 -12.74
N HIS A 32 -95.59 22.93 -13.43
CA HIS A 32 -94.68 23.56 -14.39
C HIS A 32 -93.83 24.67 -13.76
N LEU A 33 -93.87 24.85 -12.43
CA LEU A 33 -93.01 25.80 -11.72
C LEU A 33 -91.97 25.05 -10.89
N ILE A 34 -90.76 25.58 -10.94
CA ILE A 34 -89.70 25.25 -9.98
C ILE A 34 -89.54 26.47 -9.08
N VAL A 35 -89.76 26.26 -7.79
CA VAL A 35 -89.58 27.28 -6.76
C VAL A 35 -88.42 26.84 -5.88
N LEU A 36 -87.41 27.69 -5.74
CA LEU A 36 -86.27 27.49 -4.86
C LEU A 36 -86.26 28.59 -3.82
N VAL A 37 -85.99 28.24 -2.56
CA VAL A 37 -85.71 29.19 -1.48
C VAL A 37 -84.27 28.92 -1.04
N ASP A 38 -83.41 29.92 -1.20
CA ASP A 38 -81.96 29.79 -0.96
C ASP A 38 -81.33 28.59 -1.70
N ASP A 39 -81.69 28.44 -2.98
CA ASP A 39 -81.26 27.36 -3.89
C ASP A 39 -81.72 25.94 -3.52
N ILE A 40 -82.67 25.80 -2.58
CA ILE A 40 -83.25 24.52 -2.17
C ILE A 40 -84.75 24.49 -2.48
N GLU A 41 -85.25 23.38 -3.01
CA GLU A 41 -86.68 23.20 -3.26
C GLU A 41 -87.44 23.04 -1.93
N PRO A 42 -88.45 23.89 -1.65
CA PRO A 42 -89.27 23.77 -0.46
C PRO A 42 -90.00 22.43 -0.40
N VAL A 43 -90.33 21.98 0.81
CA VAL A 43 -91.10 20.75 1.03
C VAL A 43 -92.42 20.80 0.25
N ILE A 44 -92.79 19.69 -0.40
CA ILE A 44 -94.03 19.58 -1.19
C ILE A 44 -95.24 20.02 -0.37
N GLY A 45 -96.10 20.85 -0.96
CA GLY A 45 -97.31 21.37 -0.33
C GLY A 45 -97.12 22.61 0.56
N THR A 46 -95.89 23.12 0.71
CA THR A 46 -95.63 24.37 1.46
C THR A 46 -96.01 25.63 0.70
N TRP A 47 -96.22 25.53 -0.61
CA TRP A 47 -96.66 26.61 -1.48
C TRP A 47 -97.66 26.10 -2.51
N SER A 48 -98.47 27.01 -3.06
CA SER A 48 -99.38 26.74 -4.16
C SER A 48 -99.38 27.85 -5.21
N LEU A 49 -99.78 27.50 -6.44
CA LEU A 49 -100.05 28.49 -7.48
C LEU A 49 -101.49 29.00 -7.34
N SER A 50 -101.67 30.28 -7.04
CA SER A 50 -103.00 30.90 -6.94
C SER A 50 -102.96 32.35 -7.42
N GLY A 51 -103.94 32.74 -8.24
CA GLY A 51 -104.09 34.12 -8.71
C GLY A 51 -102.88 34.66 -9.49
N GLY A 52 -102.11 33.79 -10.16
CA GLY A 52 -100.88 34.18 -10.86
C GLY A 52 -99.71 34.49 -9.93
N ALA A 53 -99.71 33.95 -8.71
CA ALA A 53 -98.63 34.10 -7.73
C ALA A 53 -98.28 32.75 -7.07
N VAL A 54 -97.03 32.61 -6.67
CA VAL A 54 -96.60 31.56 -5.73
C VAL A 54 -96.98 32.03 -4.32
N VAL A 55 -97.85 31.28 -3.66
CA VAL A 55 -98.36 31.60 -2.32
C VAL A 55 -97.85 30.55 -1.33
N PHE A 56 -97.00 30.98 -0.39
CA PHE A 56 -96.49 30.11 0.68
C PHE A 56 -97.47 30.03 1.86
N GLY A 57 -97.60 28.85 2.46
CA GLY A 57 -98.38 28.66 3.69
C GLY A 57 -97.79 29.40 4.89
N ILE A 58 -96.46 29.46 4.96
CA ILE A 58 -95.66 30.20 5.95
C ILE A 58 -94.76 31.18 5.19
N ALA A 59 -94.69 32.45 5.65
CA ALA A 59 -93.85 33.44 4.99
C ALA A 59 -92.37 33.01 5.05
N PRO A 60 -91.63 33.02 3.92
CA PRO A 60 -90.19 32.74 3.93
C PRO A 60 -89.43 33.73 4.82
N SER A 61 -88.36 33.26 5.47
CA SER A 61 -87.54 34.06 6.39
C SER A 61 -87.01 35.33 5.74
N ALA A 62 -86.86 36.39 6.53
CA ALA A 62 -86.31 37.65 6.03
C ALA A 62 -84.88 37.44 5.49
N GLY A 63 -84.63 37.90 4.26
CA GLY A 63 -83.34 37.76 3.58
C GLY A 63 -83.21 36.54 2.67
N SER A 64 -84.13 35.57 2.75
CA SER A 64 -84.11 34.41 1.83
C SER A 64 -84.39 34.82 0.39
N VAL A 65 -83.66 34.23 -0.56
CA VAL A 65 -83.81 34.45 -1.99
C VAL A 65 -84.78 33.40 -2.56
N ILE A 66 -85.86 33.86 -3.16
CA ILE A 66 -86.88 33.02 -3.79
C ILE A 66 -86.69 33.10 -5.29
N LYS A 67 -86.33 31.99 -5.91
CA LYS A 67 -86.21 31.87 -7.38
C LYS A 67 -87.38 31.07 -7.90
N ILE A 68 -88.14 31.68 -8.81
CA ILE A 68 -89.32 31.06 -9.42
C ILE A 68 -89.04 30.94 -10.92
N THR A 69 -89.03 29.71 -11.42
CA THR A 69 -88.73 29.40 -12.82
C THR A 69 -89.85 28.58 -13.43
N ARG A 70 -90.27 28.89 -14.66
CA ARG A 70 -91.19 28.03 -15.42
C ARG A 70 -90.41 26.92 -16.13
N LYS A 71 -90.96 25.71 -16.05
CA LYS A 71 -90.51 24.51 -16.75
C LYS A 71 -91.71 23.80 -17.35
N THR A 72 -92.11 24.27 -18.52
CA THR A 72 -93.21 23.67 -19.27
C THR A 72 -92.78 22.32 -19.84
N PRO A 73 -93.54 21.22 -19.60
CA PRO A 73 -93.25 19.93 -20.19
C PRO A 73 -93.32 19.97 -21.72
N LEU A 74 -92.36 19.34 -22.39
CA LEU A 74 -92.37 19.12 -23.85
C LEU A 74 -93.34 17.98 -24.20
N ALA A 75 -94.63 18.20 -23.95
CA ALA A 75 -95.68 17.22 -24.18
C ALA A 75 -96.98 17.91 -24.60
N ARG A 76 -97.67 17.30 -25.56
CA ARG A 76 -99.03 17.71 -25.94
C ARG A 76 -100.01 17.32 -24.84
N ALA A 77 -100.95 18.21 -24.54
CA ALA A 77 -101.92 17.97 -23.47
C ALA A 77 -103.04 17.01 -23.91
N ILE A 78 -103.39 17.01 -25.20
CA ILE A 78 -104.55 16.28 -25.73
C ILE A 78 -104.20 15.64 -27.08
N ASN A 79 -104.69 14.42 -27.30
CA ASN A 79 -104.66 13.77 -28.61
C ASN A 79 -105.97 14.06 -29.37
N TYR A 80 -105.93 14.96 -30.35
CA TYR A 80 -107.11 15.40 -31.09
C TYR A 80 -107.81 14.25 -31.83
N GLN A 81 -109.11 14.09 -31.58
CA GLN A 81 -110.02 13.19 -32.27
C GLN A 81 -111.11 14.01 -32.99
N SER A 82 -111.63 13.45 -34.09
CA SER A 82 -112.67 14.10 -34.90
C SER A 82 -114.07 14.00 -34.30
N TYR A 83 -114.28 13.18 -33.27
CA TYR A 83 -115.61 12.78 -32.80
C TYR A 83 -115.93 13.13 -31.33
N ASP A 84 -114.99 13.69 -30.57
CA ASP A 84 -115.16 13.97 -29.13
C ASP A 84 -114.99 15.45 -28.74
N ASN A 85 -115.03 16.36 -29.72
CA ASN A 85 -114.83 17.80 -29.55
C ASN A 85 -113.45 18.21 -28.96
N SER A 86 -112.48 17.29 -28.93
CA SER A 86 -111.10 17.61 -28.51
C SER A 86 -110.38 18.54 -29.49
N PHE A 87 -110.81 18.61 -30.75
CA PHE A 87 -110.33 19.58 -31.75
C PHE A 87 -111.17 20.88 -31.75
N SER A 88 -111.29 21.51 -30.58
CA SER A 88 -111.95 22.82 -30.43
C SER A 88 -110.94 23.97 -30.46
N TYR A 89 -111.38 25.18 -30.80
CA TYR A 89 -110.52 26.37 -30.82
C TYR A 89 -109.84 26.62 -29.46
N ALA A 90 -110.54 26.33 -28.35
CA ALA A 90 -110.01 26.48 -27.00
C ALA A 90 -108.90 25.45 -26.69
N ALA A 91 -109.10 24.19 -27.07
CA ALA A 91 -108.11 23.14 -26.89
C ALA A 91 -106.86 23.39 -27.74
N LEU A 92 -107.04 23.81 -29.00
CA LEU A 92 -105.94 24.14 -29.91
C LEU A 92 -105.13 25.34 -29.41
N ASN A 93 -105.80 26.42 -29.00
CA ASN A 93 -105.10 27.61 -28.48
C ASN A 93 -104.28 27.26 -27.24
N LYS A 94 -104.83 26.45 -26.32
CA LYS A 94 -104.11 26.01 -25.11
C LYS A 94 -102.87 25.16 -25.42
N ASP A 95 -102.94 24.22 -26.36
CA ASP A 95 -101.79 23.38 -26.74
C ASP A 95 -100.72 24.20 -27.48
N LEU A 96 -101.12 25.18 -28.30
CA LEU A 96 -100.21 26.13 -28.96
C LEU A 96 -99.52 27.07 -27.96
N ASP A 97 -100.27 27.62 -26.99
CA ASP A 97 -99.73 28.47 -25.94
C ASP A 97 -98.68 27.70 -25.11
N ARG A 98 -98.95 26.43 -24.79
CA ARG A 98 -98.01 25.55 -24.09
C ARG A 98 -96.72 25.31 -24.89
N ALA A 99 -96.84 25.07 -26.20
CA ALA A 99 -95.67 24.93 -27.06
C ALA A 99 -94.83 26.22 -27.08
N TRP A 100 -95.48 27.38 -27.08
CA TRP A 100 -94.81 28.67 -27.02
C TRP A 100 -94.11 28.90 -25.68
N TYR A 101 -94.75 28.54 -24.56
CA TYR A 101 -94.12 28.60 -23.23
C TYR A 101 -92.87 27.71 -23.15
N ALA A 102 -92.93 26.48 -23.67
CA ALA A 102 -91.77 25.59 -23.69
C ALA A 102 -90.60 26.14 -24.56
N LEU A 103 -90.90 26.81 -25.67
CA LEU A 103 -89.89 27.49 -26.48
C LEU A 103 -89.26 28.69 -25.75
N GLN A 104 -90.07 29.48 -25.04
CA GLN A 104 -89.56 30.57 -24.19
C GLN A 104 -88.64 30.04 -23.08
N ASP A 105 -89.04 28.95 -22.41
CA ASP A 105 -88.25 28.29 -21.36
C ASP A 105 -86.90 27.79 -21.91
N LEU A 106 -86.89 27.20 -23.10
CA LEU A 106 -85.67 26.73 -23.77
C LEU A 106 -84.76 27.89 -24.20
N GLY A 107 -85.34 28.95 -24.78
CA GLY A 107 -84.59 30.13 -25.21
C GLY A 107 -83.88 30.83 -24.04
N TYR A 108 -84.56 30.93 -22.89
CA TYR A 108 -83.96 31.46 -21.67
C TYR A 108 -82.79 30.59 -21.17
N LYS A 109 -82.97 29.25 -21.16
CA LYS A 109 -81.91 28.32 -20.75
C LYS A 109 -80.67 28.39 -21.65
N LEU A 110 -80.87 28.52 -22.97
CA LEU A 110 -79.76 28.66 -23.92
C LEU A 110 -78.98 29.97 -23.71
N GLY A 111 -79.68 31.07 -23.42
CA GLY A 111 -79.06 32.37 -23.11
C GLY A 111 -78.20 32.39 -21.85
N GLN A 112 -78.46 31.50 -20.87
CA GLN A 112 -77.59 31.35 -19.70
C GLN A 112 -76.26 30.65 -20.02
N TYR A 113 -76.24 29.70 -20.97
CA TYR A 113 -75.04 28.90 -21.29
C TYR A 113 -73.94 29.68 -22.03
N ASP A 114 -74.27 30.76 -22.75
CA ASP A 114 -73.31 31.59 -23.48
C ASP A 114 -72.31 32.30 -22.54
N PHE A 115 -72.69 32.53 -21.27
CA PHE A 115 -71.81 33.08 -20.22
C PHE A 115 -70.88 32.03 -19.57
N ASP A 116 -71.19 30.74 -19.67
CA ASP A 116 -70.51 29.66 -18.94
C ASP A 116 -69.27 29.11 -19.70
N TYR A 117 -69.27 29.21 -21.04
CA TYR A 117 -68.16 28.73 -21.87
C TYR A 117 -66.87 29.53 -21.65
N THR A 118 -66.96 30.86 -21.61
CA THR A 118 -65.79 31.74 -21.37
C THR A 118 -65.22 31.55 -19.96
N TYR A 119 -66.08 31.42 -18.95
CA TYR A 119 -65.66 31.17 -17.57
C TYR A 119 -64.91 29.83 -17.42
N ALA A 120 -65.38 28.77 -18.08
CA ALA A 120 -64.71 27.47 -18.09
C ALA A 120 -63.33 27.53 -18.77
N VAL A 121 -63.21 28.24 -19.89
CA VAL A 121 -61.94 28.42 -20.62
C VAL A 121 -60.93 29.23 -19.79
N ASP A 122 -61.35 30.34 -19.18
CA ASP A 122 -60.48 31.18 -18.34
C ASP A 122 -59.97 30.43 -17.11
N THR A 123 -60.84 29.64 -16.48
CA THR A 123 -60.48 28.79 -15.34
C THR A 123 -59.45 27.73 -15.74
N ALA A 124 -59.62 27.08 -16.89
CA ALA A 124 -58.67 26.11 -17.42
C ALA A 124 -57.30 26.74 -17.76
N ASN A 125 -57.31 27.94 -18.37
CA ASN A 125 -56.10 28.68 -18.68
C ASN A 125 -55.35 29.07 -17.40
N GLN A 126 -56.04 29.54 -16.37
CA GLN A 126 -55.43 29.89 -15.08
C GLN A 126 -54.80 28.65 -14.40
N ALA A 127 -55.48 27.50 -14.45
CA ALA A 127 -54.93 26.25 -13.93
C ALA A 127 -53.66 25.82 -14.68
N ASN A 128 -53.64 25.96 -16.02
CA ASN A 128 -52.47 25.67 -16.83
C ASN A 128 -51.27 26.60 -16.51
N THR A 129 -51.54 27.90 -16.31
CA THR A 129 -50.50 28.85 -15.87
C THR A 129 -49.90 28.47 -14.52
N LYS A 130 -50.73 28.16 -13.53
CA LYS A 130 -50.27 27.72 -12.19
C LYS A 130 -49.44 26.43 -12.26
N SER A 131 -49.88 25.46 -13.07
CA SER A 131 -49.15 24.21 -13.29
C SER A 131 -47.76 24.45 -13.89
N ASN A 132 -47.66 25.29 -14.92
CA ASN A 132 -46.38 25.63 -15.54
C ASN A 132 -45.43 26.39 -14.59
N GLN A 133 -45.96 27.27 -13.74
CA GLN A 133 -45.17 27.96 -12.70
C GLN A 133 -44.64 26.98 -11.63
N ALA A 134 -45.46 26.01 -11.20
CA ALA A 134 -45.04 24.98 -10.26
C ALA A 134 -43.94 24.09 -10.86
N LEU A 135 -44.08 23.69 -12.13
CA LEU A 135 -43.07 22.91 -12.84
C LEU A 135 -41.75 23.67 -12.99
N GLN A 136 -41.79 24.96 -13.34
CA GLN A 136 -40.59 25.80 -13.40
C GLN A 136 -39.90 25.90 -12.04
N THR A 137 -40.68 26.10 -10.97
CA THR A 137 -40.15 26.15 -9.60
C THR A 137 -39.46 24.84 -9.20
N ALA A 138 -40.08 23.71 -9.52
CA ALA A 138 -39.52 22.38 -9.26
C ALA A 138 -38.21 22.16 -10.04
N ASN A 139 -38.17 22.52 -11.33
CA ASN A 139 -36.95 22.42 -12.14
C ASN A 139 -35.82 23.30 -11.61
N SER A 140 -36.12 24.54 -11.22
CA SER A 140 -35.12 25.42 -10.60
C SER A 140 -34.61 24.86 -9.26
N ALA A 141 -35.48 24.28 -8.43
CA ALA A 141 -35.08 23.64 -7.19
C ALA A 141 -34.18 22.41 -7.42
N LEU A 142 -34.49 21.60 -8.44
CA LEU A 142 -33.65 20.46 -8.82
C LEU A 142 -32.27 20.91 -9.29
N VAL A 143 -32.20 21.87 -10.20
CA VAL A 143 -30.91 22.43 -10.69
C VAL A 143 -30.09 23.03 -9.54
N ASN A 144 -30.74 23.75 -8.62
CA ASN A 144 -30.06 24.29 -7.43
C ASN A 144 -29.50 23.18 -6.52
N SER A 145 -30.23 22.07 -6.38
CA SER A 145 -29.78 20.90 -5.61
C SER A 145 -28.63 20.17 -6.29
N GLU A 146 -28.69 20.00 -7.62
CA GLU A 146 -27.64 19.36 -8.41
C GLU A 146 -26.35 20.18 -8.38
N ASN A 147 -26.43 21.51 -8.53
CA ASN A 147 -25.28 22.42 -8.37
C ASN A 147 -24.68 22.35 -6.95
N ALA A 148 -25.54 22.29 -5.91
CA ALA A 148 -25.09 22.17 -4.53
C ALA A 148 -24.39 20.83 -4.20
N LEU A 149 -24.60 19.78 -5.02
CA LEU A 149 -23.98 18.47 -4.86
C LEU A 149 -22.71 18.31 -5.71
N ALA A 150 -22.64 18.95 -6.87
CA ALA A 150 -21.51 18.85 -7.80
C ALA A 150 -20.30 19.72 -7.38
N GLU A 151 -20.51 20.78 -6.61
CA GLU A 151 -19.44 21.61 -6.07
C GLU A 151 -18.87 21.03 -4.77
N THR A 152 -17.53 20.97 -4.65
CA THR A 152 -16.84 20.67 -3.39
C THR A 152 -17.36 21.60 -2.30
N GLN A 153 -18.01 21.07 -1.26
CA GLN A 153 -18.62 21.93 -0.24
C GLN A 153 -17.59 22.87 0.39
N PRO A 154 -17.88 24.18 0.51
CA PRO A 154 -17.01 25.13 1.19
C PRO A 154 -16.76 24.69 2.64
N ILE A 155 -15.53 24.90 3.12
CA ILE A 155 -15.08 24.56 4.49
C ILE A 155 -16.03 25.11 5.57
N LEU A 156 -16.70 26.24 5.30
CA LEU A 156 -17.72 26.86 6.16
C LEU A 156 -18.87 25.91 6.55
N ARG A 157 -19.22 24.92 5.73
CA ARG A 157 -20.29 23.95 6.01
C ARG A 157 -19.81 22.71 6.78
N GLY A 158 -18.49 22.55 6.95
CA GLY A 158 -17.85 21.42 7.63
C GLY A 158 -17.67 21.59 9.15
N GLY A 159 -18.48 22.45 9.80
CA GLY A 159 -18.45 22.63 11.26
C GLY A 159 -17.25 23.40 11.82
N THR A 160 -16.28 23.80 10.99
CA THR A 160 -15.11 24.58 11.44
C THR A 160 -15.33 26.09 11.35
N GLY A 161 -16.30 26.59 10.59
CA GLY A 161 -16.54 28.03 10.43
C GLY A 161 -15.45 28.79 9.64
N ALA A 162 -14.54 28.09 8.95
CA ALA A 162 -13.47 28.71 8.18
C ALA A 162 -13.75 28.74 6.66
N THR A 163 -13.27 29.77 5.96
CA THR A 163 -13.34 29.88 4.48
C THR A 163 -12.10 29.34 3.78
N THR A 164 -11.03 29.05 4.51
CA THR A 164 -9.75 28.56 3.98
C THR A 164 -9.31 27.28 4.69
N ALA A 165 -8.50 26.46 4.01
CA ALA A 165 -7.94 25.23 4.59
C ALA A 165 -7.09 25.53 5.84
N GLU A 166 -6.40 26.66 5.87
CA GLU A 166 -5.63 27.12 7.02
C GLU A 166 -6.52 27.48 8.20
N GLY A 167 -7.60 28.25 7.97
CA GLY A 167 -8.56 28.58 9.02
C GLY A 167 -9.25 27.33 9.60
N ALA A 168 -9.54 26.32 8.77
CA ALA A 168 -10.16 25.07 9.23
C ALA A 168 -9.24 24.31 10.19
N ARG A 169 -7.95 24.25 9.85
CA ARG A 169 -6.92 23.60 10.66
C ARG A 169 -6.72 24.32 11.99
N SER A 170 -6.66 25.65 11.96
CA SER A 170 -6.60 26.48 13.17
C SER A 170 -7.78 26.22 14.11
N ASN A 171 -9.00 26.15 13.57
CA ASN A 171 -10.20 25.91 14.37
C ASN A 171 -10.32 24.48 14.91
N LEU A 172 -9.62 23.51 14.30
CA LEU A 172 -9.54 22.12 14.76
C LEU A 172 -8.31 21.85 15.63
N ASP A 173 -7.45 22.84 15.84
CA ASP A 173 -6.15 22.71 16.52
C ASP A 173 -5.28 21.57 15.92
N VAL A 174 -5.16 21.55 14.59
CA VAL A 174 -4.34 20.58 13.85
C VAL A 174 -3.33 21.28 12.96
N TYR A 175 -2.14 20.69 12.81
CA TYR A 175 -1.09 21.20 11.93
C TYR A 175 -1.39 20.95 10.44
N GLY A 176 -0.93 21.85 9.57
CA GLY A 176 -0.92 21.66 8.12
C GLY A 176 0.11 20.63 7.67
N LYS A 177 -0.10 20.07 6.47
CA LYS A 177 0.82 19.07 5.89
C LYS A 177 2.26 19.61 5.80
N SER A 178 2.44 20.87 5.41
CA SER A 178 3.76 21.51 5.35
C SER A 178 4.41 21.65 6.73
N GLU A 179 3.62 21.98 7.75
CA GLU A 179 4.09 22.14 9.13
C GLU A 179 4.47 20.78 9.73
N VAL A 180 3.66 19.75 9.51
CA VAL A 180 3.96 18.36 9.90
C VAL A 180 5.21 17.86 9.17
N VAL A 181 5.34 18.10 7.86
CA VAL A 181 6.53 17.71 7.11
C VAL A 181 7.78 18.44 7.62
N ALA A 182 7.67 19.75 7.92
CA ALA A 182 8.77 20.50 8.52
C ALA A 182 9.15 19.95 9.91
N LEU A 183 8.15 19.65 10.76
CA LEU A 183 8.37 19.00 12.06
C LEU A 183 9.04 17.63 11.89
N ILE A 184 8.58 16.79 10.96
CA ILE A 184 9.20 15.48 10.71
C ILE A 184 10.65 15.65 10.23
N GLN A 185 10.91 16.63 9.35
CA GLN A 185 12.26 16.95 8.89
C GLN A 185 13.16 17.46 10.02
N THR A 186 12.60 18.10 11.06
CA THR A 186 13.36 18.56 12.24
C THR A 186 13.35 17.57 13.40
N GLY A 187 12.64 16.42 13.30
CA GLY A 187 12.54 15.43 14.37
C GLY A 187 11.37 15.56 15.37
N GLY A 188 10.42 16.44 15.10
CA GLY A 188 9.23 16.70 15.93
C GLY A 188 9.40 17.90 16.87
N GLN A 189 8.33 18.27 17.57
CA GLN A 189 8.41 19.19 18.72
C GLN A 189 9.01 18.43 19.90
N GLY A 190 10.33 18.45 19.95
CA GLY A 190 11.16 17.77 20.91
C GLY A 190 12.59 17.86 20.39
N ASN A 191 13.52 18.27 21.24
CA ASN A 191 14.92 18.51 20.88
C ASN A 191 15.69 17.20 20.63
N ILE A 192 15.14 16.23 19.88
CA ILE A 192 15.80 14.96 19.54
C ILE A 192 15.37 14.50 18.13
N VAL A 193 16.36 14.39 17.25
CA VAL A 193 16.29 14.12 15.81
C VAL A 193 16.15 12.60 15.52
N PRO A 194 15.52 12.15 14.40
CA PRO A 194 15.20 10.74 14.12
C PRO A 194 16.41 9.89 13.67
N ILE A 195 16.18 8.57 13.60
CA ILE A 195 17.15 7.47 13.40
C ILE A 195 18.07 7.56 12.15
N GLU A 196 17.72 8.32 11.11
CA GLU A 196 18.65 8.58 10.00
C GLU A 196 19.77 9.59 10.37
N GLY A 197 19.61 10.28 11.52
CA GLY A 197 20.62 11.03 12.26
C GLY A 197 21.13 10.30 13.52
N GLY A 198 20.98 8.97 13.58
CA GLY A 198 21.71 8.10 14.51
C GLY A 198 21.25 8.10 15.98
N GLY A 199 20.18 8.81 16.37
CA GLY A 199 19.63 8.73 17.74
C GLY A 199 20.60 9.15 18.86
N THR A 200 21.73 9.73 18.48
CA THR A 200 22.78 10.22 19.39
C THR A 200 22.64 11.71 19.66
N GLY A 201 21.87 12.45 18.86
CA GLY A 201 21.79 13.91 18.93
C GLY A 201 23.06 14.63 18.43
N ALA A 202 23.95 13.94 17.70
CA ALA A 202 25.18 14.50 17.15
C ALA A 202 25.10 14.71 15.63
N ASP A 203 25.73 15.76 15.12
CA ASP A 203 25.80 16.10 13.69
C ASP A 203 27.06 15.57 12.98
N ASN A 204 27.97 14.94 13.74
CA ASN A 204 29.19 14.34 13.23
C ASN A 204 29.50 13.01 13.92
N ALA A 205 30.33 12.19 13.27
CA ALA A 205 30.65 10.85 13.75
C ALA A 205 31.44 10.84 15.08
N GLY A 206 32.19 11.89 15.40
CA GLY A 206 32.96 12.00 16.66
C GLY A 206 32.04 12.16 17.86
N ASP A 207 31.15 13.13 17.78
CA ASP A 207 30.18 13.43 18.83
C ASP A 207 29.17 12.29 18.99
N ALA A 208 28.79 11.62 17.89
CA ALA A 208 27.91 10.44 17.94
C ALA A 208 28.54 9.29 18.74
N ARG A 209 29.85 9.06 18.56
CA ARG A 209 30.59 8.05 19.34
C ARG A 209 30.72 8.45 20.81
N GLY A 210 30.96 9.73 21.10
CA GLY A 210 30.98 10.28 22.45
C GLY A 210 29.67 10.01 23.20
N ASN A 211 28.53 10.27 22.54
CA ASN A 211 27.21 10.05 23.11
C ASN A 211 26.87 8.56 23.32
N LEU A 212 27.50 7.65 22.56
CA LEU A 212 27.38 6.20 22.76
C LEU A 212 28.42 5.60 23.71
N SER A 213 29.40 6.40 24.17
CA SER A 213 30.55 5.90 24.94
C SER A 213 31.30 4.77 24.22
N VAL A 214 31.53 4.91 22.91
CA VAL A 214 32.29 3.96 22.08
C VAL A 214 33.53 4.62 21.47
N TYR A 215 34.59 3.83 21.24
CA TYR A 215 35.82 4.31 20.58
C TYR A 215 35.72 4.28 19.05
N SER A 216 36.49 5.14 18.38
CA SER A 216 36.73 5.05 16.94
C SER A 216 37.70 3.93 16.57
N ILE A 217 37.68 3.53 15.31
CA ILE A 217 38.67 2.60 14.75
C ILE A 217 40.08 3.21 14.88
N GLN A 218 40.24 4.51 14.63
CA GLN A 218 41.53 5.19 14.72
C GLN A 218 42.11 5.21 16.14
N GLU A 219 41.26 5.45 17.16
CA GLU A 219 41.66 5.39 18.56
C GLU A 219 42.11 3.98 18.93
N VAL A 220 41.33 2.96 18.54
CA VAL A 220 41.68 1.55 18.79
C VAL A 220 42.98 1.15 18.10
N ASP A 221 43.17 1.52 16.83
CA ASP A 221 44.39 1.22 16.07
C ASP A 221 45.62 1.92 16.65
N SER A 222 45.47 3.15 17.17
CA SER A 222 46.55 3.88 17.85
C SER A 222 46.95 3.19 19.15
N GLU A 223 45.99 2.87 20.01
CA GLU A 223 46.23 2.18 21.29
C GLU A 223 46.91 0.82 21.09
N ILE A 224 46.48 0.05 20.08
CA ILE A 224 47.12 -1.22 19.72
C ILE A 224 48.57 -1.00 19.27
N SER A 225 48.81 0.00 18.43
CA SER A 225 50.15 0.32 17.92
C SER A 225 51.09 0.76 19.05
N ASP A 226 50.60 1.59 19.96
CA ASP A 226 51.35 2.06 21.12
C ASP A 226 51.67 0.91 22.08
N ALA A 227 50.70 0.03 22.36
CA ALA A 227 50.93 -1.16 23.16
C ALA A 227 51.98 -2.11 22.55
N ILE A 228 51.98 -2.27 21.22
CA ILE A 228 53.00 -3.05 20.52
C ILE A 228 54.36 -2.36 20.64
N ASN A 229 54.45 -1.05 20.45
CA ASN A 229 55.71 -0.29 20.49
C ASN A 229 56.28 -0.15 21.91
N ALA A 230 55.43 -0.21 22.94
CA ALA A 230 55.85 -0.23 24.33
C ALA A 230 56.69 -1.47 24.68
N ILE A 231 56.54 -2.57 23.93
CA ILE A 231 57.41 -3.74 24.03
C ILE A 231 58.56 -3.60 23.02
N PRO A 232 59.79 -3.31 23.46
CA PRO A 232 60.93 -3.12 22.55
C PRO A 232 61.27 -4.43 21.83
N ASN A 233 62.02 -4.33 20.74
CA ASN A 233 62.65 -5.51 20.14
C ASN A 233 63.73 -6.03 21.11
N ALA A 234 63.85 -7.36 21.21
CA ALA A 234 64.91 -7.95 22.00
C ALA A 234 66.28 -7.61 21.40
N THR A 235 67.22 -7.24 22.25
CA THR A 235 68.63 -7.05 21.91
C THR A 235 69.49 -7.83 22.92
N GLU A 236 70.81 -7.82 22.74
CA GLU A 236 71.73 -8.43 23.70
C GLU A 236 71.62 -7.83 25.13
N THR A 237 71.11 -6.61 25.25
CA THR A 237 71.08 -5.85 26.52
C THR A 237 69.67 -5.49 27.00
N VAL A 238 68.65 -5.62 26.14
CA VAL A 238 67.27 -5.25 26.44
C VAL A 238 66.35 -6.43 26.15
N ALA A 239 65.60 -6.86 27.17
CA ALA A 239 64.56 -7.86 26.99
C ALA A 239 63.43 -7.30 26.12
N GLY A 240 62.91 -8.11 25.20
CA GLY A 240 61.90 -7.64 24.25
C GLY A 240 61.32 -8.76 23.40
N LYS A 241 60.61 -8.36 22.35
CA LYS A 241 60.05 -9.28 21.35
C LYS A 241 61.09 -9.59 20.27
N ALA A 242 61.16 -10.86 19.86
CA ALA A 242 61.97 -11.29 18.72
C ALA A 242 61.18 -12.30 17.89
N LYS A 243 61.41 -12.28 16.58
CA LYS A 243 60.79 -13.25 15.68
C LYS A 243 61.60 -14.53 15.64
N ILE A 244 60.95 -15.63 15.25
CA ILE A 244 61.64 -16.89 14.98
C ILE A 244 62.35 -16.79 13.62
N ALA A 245 63.65 -17.09 13.59
CA ALA A 245 64.44 -17.06 12.36
C ALA A 245 63.85 -17.98 11.29
N THR A 246 63.85 -17.57 10.02
CA THR A 246 63.50 -18.46 8.90
C THR A 246 64.61 -19.50 8.66
N THR A 247 64.34 -20.54 7.87
CA THR A 247 65.39 -21.53 7.51
C THR A 247 66.54 -20.89 6.74
N ALA A 248 66.26 -19.88 5.90
CA ALA A 248 67.30 -19.16 5.16
C ALA A 248 68.19 -18.33 6.09
N ILE A 249 67.57 -17.60 7.03
CA ILE A 249 68.28 -16.81 8.04
C ILE A 249 69.13 -17.70 8.95
N ALA A 250 68.58 -18.84 9.39
CA ALA A 250 69.32 -19.79 10.23
C ALA A 250 70.52 -20.42 9.50
N LYS A 251 70.45 -20.61 8.18
CA LYS A 251 71.56 -21.14 7.37
C LYS A 251 72.63 -20.10 7.06
N SER A 252 72.27 -18.83 6.87
CA SER A 252 73.25 -17.78 6.59
C SER A 252 74.10 -17.43 7.81
N GLY A 253 73.56 -17.61 9.03
CA GLY A 253 74.32 -17.47 10.27
C GLY A 253 74.81 -16.05 10.58
N ILE A 254 74.22 -15.03 9.94
CA ILE A 254 74.62 -13.61 10.08
C ILE A 254 73.58 -12.74 10.79
N ASN A 255 72.36 -13.22 11.01
CA ASN A 255 71.32 -12.45 11.67
C ASN A 255 71.42 -12.57 13.18
N ASP A 256 71.40 -11.43 13.86
CA ASP A 256 71.57 -11.32 15.31
C ASP A 256 70.33 -10.72 16.01
N THR A 257 69.16 -10.83 15.37
CA THR A 257 67.90 -10.24 15.89
C THR A 257 66.81 -11.29 16.13
N ASP A 258 66.99 -12.51 15.62
CA ASP A 258 65.96 -13.54 15.57
C ASP A 258 66.32 -14.75 16.44
N ILE A 259 65.31 -15.44 16.96
CA ILE A 259 65.49 -16.64 17.80
C ILE A 259 65.59 -17.90 16.93
N ILE A 260 66.62 -18.72 17.16
CA ILE A 260 66.75 -20.07 16.59
C ILE A 260 65.88 -21.07 17.35
N THR A 261 65.09 -21.88 16.64
CA THR A 261 64.33 -22.98 17.25
C THR A 261 65.18 -24.24 17.40
N ALA A 262 64.83 -25.12 18.33
CA ALA A 262 65.53 -26.39 18.55
C ALA A 262 65.69 -27.24 17.27
N LYS A 263 64.68 -27.26 16.39
CA LYS A 263 64.77 -27.93 15.09
C LYS A 263 65.84 -27.30 14.20
N LYS A 264 65.90 -25.96 14.12
CA LYS A 264 66.85 -25.24 13.28
C LYS A 264 68.29 -25.40 13.79
N LEU A 265 68.49 -25.39 15.11
CA LEU A 265 69.78 -25.68 15.72
C LEU A 265 70.27 -27.10 15.37
N ARG A 266 69.42 -28.12 15.56
CA ARG A 266 69.76 -29.50 15.23
C ARG A 266 70.07 -29.68 13.75
N ASP A 267 69.26 -29.09 12.88
CA ASP A 267 69.43 -29.21 11.43
C ASP A 267 70.71 -28.47 10.96
N ALA A 268 71.09 -27.36 11.60
CA ALA A 268 72.36 -26.66 11.36
C ALA A 268 73.59 -27.46 11.82
N LEU A 269 73.51 -28.15 12.96
CA LEU A 269 74.59 -29.00 13.47
C LEU A 269 74.72 -30.34 12.73
N ASN A 270 73.65 -30.82 12.08
CA ASN A 270 73.61 -32.12 11.38
C ASN A 270 73.70 -32.00 9.85
N ALA A 271 74.17 -30.87 9.31
CA ALA A 271 74.10 -30.62 7.87
C ALA A 271 74.94 -31.62 7.04
N LYS A 272 74.27 -32.41 6.20
CA LYS A 272 74.87 -32.99 4.98
C LYS A 272 74.92 -31.86 3.93
N GLY A 273 76.09 -31.26 3.71
CA GLY A 273 76.32 -30.12 2.80
C GLY A 273 77.76 -29.58 2.85
N ASP A 274 78.08 -28.59 2.00
CA ASP A 274 79.45 -28.21 1.59
C ASP A 274 80.44 -27.76 2.69
N ALA A 275 80.01 -27.39 3.89
CA ALA A 275 80.93 -27.21 5.02
C ALA A 275 80.25 -27.49 6.38
N PRO A 276 80.45 -28.68 6.98
CA PRO A 276 80.05 -29.00 8.36
C PRO A 276 81.12 -28.60 9.38
N VAL A 277 80.69 -28.38 10.63
CA VAL A 277 81.50 -28.06 11.83
C VAL A 277 82.33 -29.26 12.35
N TYR A 278 82.43 -30.35 11.58
CA TYR A 278 83.13 -31.59 11.96
C TYR A 278 84.22 -31.96 10.95
N GLY A 279 85.31 -32.59 11.43
CA GLY A 279 86.46 -32.96 10.59
C GLY A 279 86.24 -34.10 9.60
N PHE A 280 85.25 -34.98 9.78
CA PHE A 280 84.94 -36.08 8.85
C PHE A 280 83.53 -35.96 8.27
N ARG A 281 83.39 -36.10 6.95
CA ARG A 281 82.12 -36.00 6.23
C ARG A 281 81.39 -37.33 6.08
N GLY A 282 82.13 -38.44 6.16
CA GLY A 282 81.59 -39.79 6.25
C GLY A 282 82.38 -40.61 7.25
N PHE A 283 81.71 -41.53 7.94
CA PHE A 283 82.34 -42.49 8.83
C PHE A 283 81.67 -43.85 8.67
N VAL A 284 82.45 -44.91 8.50
CA VAL A 284 81.93 -46.28 8.41
C VAL A 284 82.83 -47.28 9.14
N ARG A 285 82.20 -48.22 9.83
CA ARG A 285 82.81 -49.46 10.33
C ARG A 285 82.26 -50.63 9.53
N VAL A 286 83.15 -51.40 8.93
CA VAL A 286 82.82 -52.53 8.06
C VAL A 286 83.39 -53.80 8.67
N LEU A 287 82.59 -54.86 8.72
CA LEU A 287 83.04 -56.19 9.15
C LEU A 287 83.66 -56.94 7.96
N GLY A 288 84.53 -57.92 8.21
CA GLY A 288 85.23 -58.68 7.17
C GLY A 288 84.30 -59.35 6.14
N ASN A 289 83.07 -59.67 6.54
CA ASN A 289 82.05 -60.19 5.62
C ASN A 289 81.42 -59.12 4.69
N GLY A 290 81.80 -57.84 4.80
CA GLY A 290 81.29 -56.73 4.01
C GLY A 290 80.07 -56.02 4.61
N THR A 291 79.57 -56.46 5.76
CA THR A 291 78.43 -55.81 6.42
C THR A 291 78.85 -54.53 7.13
N VAL A 292 77.98 -53.52 7.09
CA VAL A 292 78.19 -52.25 7.79
C VAL A 292 77.80 -52.44 9.26
N PHE A 293 78.77 -52.33 10.16
CA PHE A 293 78.52 -52.36 11.61
C PHE A 293 77.92 -51.03 12.10
N SER A 294 78.43 -49.90 11.59
CA SER A 294 77.88 -48.57 11.86
C SER A 294 78.31 -47.58 10.79
N SER A 295 77.41 -46.70 10.35
CA SER A 295 77.76 -45.59 9.46
C SER A 295 77.12 -44.27 9.89
N LYS A 296 77.80 -43.16 9.58
CA LYS A 296 77.33 -41.78 9.76
C LYS A 296 77.82 -40.90 8.61
N GLY A 297 77.17 -39.76 8.41
CA GLY A 297 77.54 -38.78 7.39
C GLY A 297 77.21 -39.24 5.97
N ALA A 298 78.12 -38.98 5.04
CA ALA A 298 77.97 -39.13 3.61
C ALA A 298 78.29 -40.54 3.07
N ILE A 299 78.22 -41.60 3.89
CA ILE A 299 78.44 -42.97 3.39
C ILE A 299 77.13 -43.46 2.74
N ALA A 300 77.16 -43.67 1.43
CA ALA A 300 76.03 -44.14 0.62
C ALA A 300 75.86 -45.66 0.74
N SER A 301 76.95 -46.40 0.50
CA SER A 301 76.94 -47.85 0.54
C SER A 301 78.33 -48.45 0.73
N VAL A 302 78.37 -49.71 1.14
CA VAL A 302 79.57 -50.55 1.20
C VAL A 302 79.26 -51.87 0.51
N SER A 303 80.14 -52.29 -0.38
CA SER A 303 80.05 -53.56 -1.08
C SER A 303 81.37 -54.32 -0.97
N LYS A 304 81.31 -55.61 -0.68
CA LYS A 304 82.47 -56.48 -0.79
C LYS A 304 82.61 -56.95 -2.24
N VAL A 305 83.76 -56.66 -2.86
CA VAL A 305 84.01 -56.94 -4.28
C VAL A 305 84.77 -58.26 -4.45
N SER A 306 85.69 -58.56 -3.55
CA SER A 306 86.41 -59.83 -3.47
C SER A 306 86.94 -60.05 -2.05
N VAL A 307 87.62 -61.18 -1.81
CA VAL A 307 88.27 -61.42 -0.51
C VAL A 307 89.22 -60.28 -0.21
N GLY A 308 89.03 -59.63 0.94
CA GLY A 308 89.81 -58.47 1.38
C GLY A 308 89.69 -57.21 0.53
N VAL A 309 88.69 -57.09 -0.36
CA VAL A 309 88.48 -55.87 -1.16
C VAL A 309 87.04 -55.37 -1.04
N TYR A 310 86.91 -54.10 -0.66
CA TYR A 310 85.63 -53.45 -0.43
C TYR A 310 85.54 -52.15 -1.22
N LEU A 311 84.37 -51.84 -1.75
CA LEU A 311 84.05 -50.59 -2.41
C LEU A 311 83.08 -49.80 -1.54
N ILE A 312 83.42 -48.55 -1.27
CA ILE A 312 82.63 -47.65 -0.44
C ILE A 312 82.20 -46.49 -1.32
N THR A 313 80.90 -46.27 -1.40
CA THR A 313 80.33 -45.15 -2.15
C THR A 313 79.96 -44.04 -1.20
N VAL A 314 80.25 -42.80 -1.59
CA VAL A 314 80.01 -41.57 -0.83
C VAL A 314 78.92 -40.76 -1.53
N ASP A 315 77.91 -40.34 -0.77
CA ASP A 315 76.81 -39.49 -1.23
C ASP A 315 77.25 -38.03 -1.34
N ASN A 316 76.95 -37.41 -2.48
CA ASN A 316 77.10 -35.98 -2.73
C ASN A 316 78.43 -35.36 -2.22
N PRO A 317 79.58 -35.82 -2.73
CA PRO A 317 80.87 -35.23 -2.41
C PRO A 317 81.10 -33.87 -3.07
N ASN A 318 80.10 -33.35 -3.80
CA ASN A 318 80.12 -32.05 -4.47
C ASN A 318 81.33 -31.82 -5.38
N GLY A 319 81.82 -32.89 -6.01
CA GLY A 319 82.94 -32.86 -6.94
C GLY A 319 84.33 -32.81 -6.29
N SER A 320 84.40 -32.75 -4.96
CA SER A 320 85.66 -32.78 -4.22
C SER A 320 86.38 -34.13 -4.33
N THR A 321 87.71 -34.09 -4.19
CA THR A 321 88.53 -35.30 -4.05
C THR A 321 88.30 -35.95 -2.69
N LEU A 322 88.09 -37.26 -2.68
CA LEU A 322 87.94 -38.00 -1.42
C LEU A 322 89.30 -38.23 -0.76
N PHE A 323 89.37 -37.89 0.52
CA PHE A 323 90.49 -38.17 1.40
C PHE A 323 90.08 -39.28 2.39
N PRO A 324 90.32 -40.55 2.05
CA PRO A 324 90.14 -41.63 3.00
C PRO A 324 91.17 -41.50 4.13
N LEU A 325 90.71 -41.29 5.36
CA LEU A 325 91.53 -41.39 6.55
C LEU A 325 91.18 -42.66 7.31
N LEU A 326 92.15 -43.56 7.39
CA LEU A 326 91.98 -44.80 8.10
C LEU A 326 92.37 -44.63 9.59
N THR A 327 91.49 -45.04 10.49
CA THR A 327 91.76 -45.10 11.93
C THR A 327 91.78 -46.56 12.41
N THR A 328 92.63 -47.39 11.80
CA THR A 328 92.95 -48.81 12.13
C THR A 328 91.77 -49.82 12.17
N GLY A 329 92.11 -51.10 11.92
CA GLY A 329 91.14 -52.20 11.96
C GLY A 329 91.74 -53.50 11.44
N SER A 330 92.38 -54.26 12.30
CA SER A 330 92.65 -55.66 12.01
C SER A 330 92.51 -56.41 13.33
N THR A 331 91.96 -57.63 13.28
CA THR A 331 91.90 -58.48 14.48
C THR A 331 93.28 -59.06 14.83
N SER A 332 94.30 -58.81 14.00
CA SER A 332 95.70 -59.19 14.20
C SER A 332 96.67 -58.16 13.61
N PHE A 333 97.88 -58.05 14.14
CA PHE A 333 98.93 -57.12 13.68
C PHE A 333 99.49 -57.43 12.28
N GLU A 334 98.94 -58.44 11.60
CA GLU A 334 99.47 -59.03 10.37
C GLU A 334 98.78 -58.49 9.11
N PHE A 335 97.84 -57.54 9.24
CA PHE A 335 97.09 -56.99 8.11
C PHE A 335 97.17 -55.46 8.06
N GLY A 336 97.52 -54.94 6.90
CA GLY A 336 97.43 -53.53 6.53
C GLY A 336 96.16 -53.25 5.73
N ILE A 337 95.57 -52.08 5.95
CA ILE A 337 94.44 -51.61 5.16
C ILE A 337 94.88 -50.41 4.32
N ILE A 338 94.59 -50.46 3.03
CA ILE A 338 94.91 -49.41 2.07
C ILE A 338 93.58 -48.93 1.49
N ALA A 339 93.28 -47.65 1.66
CA ALA A 339 92.09 -47.02 1.09
C ALA A 339 92.50 -46.04 -0.01
N VAL A 340 91.93 -46.21 -1.20
CA VAL A 340 92.26 -45.43 -2.39
C VAL A 340 90.98 -44.84 -2.95
N ALA A 341 90.95 -43.52 -3.14
CA ALA A 341 89.87 -42.89 -3.89
C ALA A 341 89.99 -43.29 -5.37
N GLU A 342 88.99 -44.00 -5.90
CA GLU A 342 88.93 -44.39 -7.32
C GLU A 342 88.19 -43.35 -8.16
N SER A 343 87.32 -42.57 -7.52
CA SER A 343 86.63 -41.44 -8.11
C SER A 343 86.27 -40.41 -7.03
N THR A 344 85.56 -39.35 -7.40
CA THR A 344 85.00 -38.41 -6.44
C THR A 344 83.94 -39.04 -5.53
N THR A 345 83.36 -40.19 -5.89
CA THR A 345 82.29 -40.85 -5.11
C THR A 345 82.66 -42.24 -4.60
N THR A 346 83.77 -42.82 -5.02
CA THR A 346 84.15 -44.19 -4.65
C THR A 346 85.53 -44.30 -4.05
N ILE A 347 85.61 -45.07 -2.96
CA ILE A 347 86.85 -45.46 -2.30
C ILE A 347 86.93 -46.98 -2.33
N ARG A 348 88.03 -47.51 -2.83
CA ARG A 348 88.34 -48.93 -2.73
C ARG A 348 89.28 -49.17 -1.56
N VAL A 349 88.92 -50.14 -0.74
CA VAL A 349 89.66 -50.56 0.45
C VAL A 349 90.21 -51.96 0.22
N TYR A 350 91.52 -52.10 0.40
CA TYR A 350 92.24 -53.36 0.32
C TYR A 350 92.73 -53.75 1.71
N CYS A 351 92.38 -54.94 2.15
CA CYS A 351 92.89 -55.59 3.35
C CYS A 351 93.93 -56.61 2.94
N LYS A 352 95.20 -56.35 3.27
CA LYS A 352 96.37 -57.08 2.79
C LYS A 352 97.19 -57.58 3.95
N ASN A 353 97.62 -58.84 3.90
CA ASN A 353 98.59 -59.35 4.85
C ASN A 353 99.93 -58.60 4.67
N THR A 354 100.52 -58.14 5.76
CA THR A 354 101.75 -57.34 5.75
C THR A 354 103.00 -58.13 5.38
N TYR A 355 102.97 -59.46 5.52
CA TYR A 355 104.11 -60.33 5.24
C TYR A 355 104.15 -60.82 3.79
N ASP A 356 103.00 -61.25 3.24
CA ASP A 356 102.95 -61.89 1.92
C ASP A 356 102.07 -61.15 0.89
N GLY A 357 101.39 -60.07 1.29
CA GLY A 357 100.53 -59.28 0.40
C GLY A 357 99.24 -59.99 -0.05
N SER A 358 98.93 -61.16 0.53
CA SER A 358 97.69 -61.88 0.28
C SER A 358 96.48 -61.07 0.75
N SER A 359 95.35 -61.19 0.05
CA SER A 359 94.11 -60.52 0.48
C SER A 359 93.38 -61.38 1.50
N ALA A 360 92.88 -60.77 2.57
CA ALA A 360 92.02 -61.43 3.54
C ALA A 360 90.93 -60.48 4.04
N ASP A 361 89.79 -61.05 4.40
CA ASP A 361 88.68 -60.29 4.96
C ASP A 361 89.02 -59.79 6.37
N GLN A 362 88.92 -58.47 6.60
CA GLN A 362 89.23 -57.84 7.88
C GLN A 362 88.19 -56.78 8.23
N ASN A 363 87.96 -56.58 9.53
CA ASN A 363 87.10 -55.49 10.01
C ASN A 363 87.87 -54.17 9.93
N PHE A 364 87.31 -53.13 9.35
CA PHE A 364 87.99 -51.84 9.25
C PHE A 364 87.09 -50.65 9.57
N THR A 365 87.72 -49.56 9.99
CA THR A 365 87.06 -48.27 10.19
C THR A 365 87.63 -47.25 9.22
N LEU A 366 86.76 -46.59 8.46
CA LEU A 366 87.14 -45.54 7.52
C LEU A 366 86.42 -44.24 7.87
N GLY A 367 87.20 -43.19 8.11
CA GLY A 367 86.76 -41.80 8.02
C GLY A 367 86.98 -41.29 6.60
N VAL A 368 86.06 -40.48 6.10
CA VAL A 368 86.18 -39.85 4.78
C VAL A 368 86.02 -38.34 4.94
N HIS A 369 86.97 -37.60 4.39
CA HIS A 369 86.90 -36.15 4.22
C HIS A 369 86.87 -35.81 2.72
N PHE A 370 86.28 -34.67 2.35
CA PHE A 370 86.25 -34.13 0.99
C PHE A 370 85.89 -32.64 1.02
#